data_AF-A0A7V3UGZ7-F1
#
_entry.id   AF-A0A7V3UGZ7-F1
#
_cell.length_a   1.000
_cell.length_b   1.000
_cell.length_c   1.000
_cell.angle_alpha   90.00
_cell.angle_beta   90.00
_cell.angle_gamma   90.00
#
_symmetry.space_group_name_H-M   'P 1'
#
loop_
_entity.id
_entity.type
_entity.pdbx_description
1 polymer ?
#
loop_
_entity_poly.entity_id
_entity_poly.type
_entity_poly.pdbx_seq_one_letter_code
_entity_poly.pdbx_strand_id
1 'polypeptide(L)'
;MEQALRKLEEEGAELEEAYREGNPEKMEEEIGDLLFALVNVARCMKVNPEEALQKTIGKFIRRFRYIEDKVAGRGGSLKGTSLEEMDRLWNEAKNQS
;
A
#
# COMPACT_ATOMS: atom_id res chain seq x y z
N MET A 1 -4.36 -22.49 -3.71
CA MET A 1 -3.85 -21.32 -4.45
C MET A 1 -4.93 -20.71 -5.32
N GLU A 2 -5.41 -21.38 -6.36
CA GLU A 2 -6.41 -20.84 -7.28
C GLU A 2 -7.73 -20.44 -6.60
N GLN A 3 -8.16 -21.20 -5.58
CA GLN A 3 -9.30 -20.81 -4.74
C GLN A 3 -9.03 -19.54 -3.91
N ALA A 4 -7.81 -19.37 -3.40
CA ALA A 4 -7.44 -18.20 -2.60
C ALA A 4 -7.35 -16.93 -3.45
N LEU A 5 -6.84 -17.05 -4.69
CA LEU A 5 -6.85 -15.94 -5.65
C LEU A 5 -8.26 -15.56 -6.07
N ARG A 6 -9.13 -16.54 -6.34
CA ARG A 6 -10.55 -16.28 -6.64
C ARG A 6 -11.25 -15.55 -5.48
N LYS A 7 -11.02 -15.97 -4.23
CA LYS A 7 -11.62 -15.29 -3.08
C LYS A 7 -11.09 -13.87 -2.94
N LEU A 8 -9.80 -13.62 -3.19
CA LEU A 8 -9.24 -12.25 -3.22
C LEU A 8 -9.93 -11.35 -4.26
N GLU A 9 -10.22 -11.89 -5.45
CA GLU A 9 -10.94 -11.16 -6.50
C GLU A 9 -12.40 -10.89 -6.11
N GLU A 10 -13.05 -11.84 -5.44
CA GLU A 10 -14.41 -11.74 -4.90
C GLU A 10 -14.52 -10.62 -3.86
N GLU A 11 -13.70 -10.62 -2.80
CA GLU A 11 -13.78 -9.57 -1.75
C GLU A 11 -13.48 -8.18 -2.35
N GLY A 12 -12.63 -8.13 -3.39
CA GLY A 12 -12.31 -6.89 -4.08
C GLY A 12 -13.52 -6.31 -4.83
N ALA A 13 -14.35 -7.18 -5.41
CA ALA A 13 -15.58 -6.78 -6.06
C ALA A 13 -16.65 -6.35 -5.05
N GLU A 14 -16.76 -7.05 -3.92
CA GLU A 14 -17.68 -6.70 -2.82
C GLU A 14 -17.32 -5.35 -2.19
N LEU A 15 -16.03 -5.07 -1.97
CA LEU A 15 -15.56 -3.76 -1.52
C LEU A 15 -15.93 -2.64 -2.51
N GLU A 16 -15.79 -2.89 -3.81
CA GLU A 16 -16.15 -1.91 -4.84
C GLU A 16 -17.67 -1.65 -4.85
N GLU A 17 -18.49 -2.68 -4.66
CA GLU A 17 -19.94 -2.54 -4.51
C GLU A 17 -20.29 -1.72 -3.26
N ALA A 18 -19.72 -2.07 -2.09
CA ALA A 18 -19.94 -1.36 -0.84
C ALA A 18 -19.58 0.13 -0.95
N TYR A 19 -18.49 0.45 -1.66
CA TYR A 19 -18.09 1.82 -1.96
C TYR A 19 -19.12 2.56 -2.82
N ARG A 20 -19.63 1.93 -3.90
CA ARG A 20 -20.65 2.53 -4.78
C ARG A 20 -21.98 2.75 -4.06
N GLU A 21 -22.34 1.88 -3.14
CA GLU A 21 -23.52 2.00 -2.29
C GLU A 21 -23.37 3.07 -1.20
N GLY A 22 -22.14 3.53 -0.94
CA GLY A 22 -21.86 4.51 0.10
C GLY A 22 -22.11 3.97 1.51
N ASN A 23 -21.93 2.66 1.72
CA ASN A 23 -22.17 1.98 3.00
C ASN A 23 -20.86 1.80 3.79
N PRO A 24 -20.56 2.63 4.80
CA PRO A 24 -19.27 2.60 5.49
C PRO A 24 -19.06 1.34 6.32
N GLU A 25 -20.12 0.79 6.93
CA GLU A 25 -20.03 -0.44 7.73
C GLU A 25 -19.64 -1.62 6.84
N LYS A 26 -20.29 -1.74 5.68
CA LYS A 26 -19.94 -2.77 4.70
C LYS A 26 -18.53 -2.55 4.15
N MET A 27 -18.13 -1.31 3.84
CA MET A 27 -16.75 -1.03 3.41
C MET A 27 -15.69 -1.49 4.42
N GLU A 28 -15.95 -1.34 5.73
CA GLU A 28 -15.05 -1.81 6.78
C GLU A 28 -14.98 -3.34 6.83
N GLU A 29 -16.13 -4.01 6.71
CA GLU A 29 -16.23 -5.47 6.62
C GLU A 29 -15.44 -6.02 5.42
N GLU A 30 -15.70 -5.49 4.22
CA GLU A 30 -15.05 -5.97 2.99
C GLU A 30 -13.54 -5.68 2.96
N ILE A 31 -13.07 -4.59 3.58
CA ILE A 31 -11.64 -4.36 3.79
C ILE A 31 -11.02 -5.46 4.65
N GLY A 32 -11.70 -5.87 5.72
CA GLY A 32 -11.26 -6.95 6.60
C GLY A 32 -11.13 -8.27 5.86
N ASP A 33 -12.14 -8.63 5.08
CA ASP A 33 -12.17 -9.86 4.29
C ASP A 33 -11.11 -9.85 3.19
N LEU A 34 -10.93 -8.73 2.49
CA LEU A 34 -9.88 -8.58 1.48
C LEU A 34 -8.48 -8.76 2.07
N LEU A 35 -8.22 -8.18 3.25
CA LEU A 35 -6.95 -8.38 3.97
C LEU A 35 -6.75 -9.84 4.37
N PHE A 36 -7.80 -10.51 4.85
CA PHE A 36 -7.76 -11.92 5.22
C PHE A 36 -7.52 -12.83 4.01
N ALA A 37 -8.19 -12.57 2.89
CA ALA A 37 -7.99 -13.27 1.62
C ALA A 37 -6.53 -13.11 1.14
N LEU A 38 -5.96 -11.91 1.21
CA LEU A 38 -4.57 -11.66 0.84
C LEU A 38 -3.58 -12.43 1.74
N VAL A 39 -3.84 -12.49 3.04
CA VAL A 39 -3.06 -13.31 3.98
C VAL A 39 -3.10 -14.79 3.59
N ASN A 40 -4.25 -15.31 3.16
CA ASN A 40 -4.38 -16.69 2.71
C ASN A 40 -3.65 -16.96 1.38
N VAL A 41 -3.63 -15.99 0.47
CA VAL A 41 -2.80 -16.05 -0.74
C VAL A 41 -1.31 -16.15 -0.37
N ALA A 42 -0.83 -15.29 0.55
CA ALA A 42 0.56 -15.33 1.02
C ALA A 42 0.91 -16.69 1.65
N ARG A 43 0.03 -17.25 2.49
CA ARG A 43 0.19 -18.59 3.07
C ARG A 43 0.30 -19.68 1.99
N CYS A 44 -0.55 -19.63 0.95
CA CYS A 44 -0.46 -20.56 -0.19
C CYS A 44 0.89 -20.46 -0.93
N MET A 45 1.49 -19.26 -0.97
CA MET A 45 2.80 -19.00 -1.57
C MET A 45 3.97 -19.37 -0.64
N LYS A 46 3.69 -19.85 0.59
CA LYS A 46 4.68 -20.06 1.64
C LYS A 46 5.46 -18.78 1.98
N VAL A 47 4.81 -17.63 1.86
CA VAL A 47 5.33 -16.32 2.23
C VAL A 47 4.75 -15.93 3.59
N ASN A 48 5.59 -15.46 4.51
CA ASN A 48 5.10 -14.83 5.74
C ASN A 48 4.53 -13.43 5.37
N PRO A 49 3.20 -13.22 5.50
CA PRO A 49 2.57 -11.95 5.10
C PRO A 49 3.05 -10.77 5.95
N GLU A 50 3.28 -10.98 7.25
CA GLU A 50 3.74 -9.93 8.16
C GLU A 50 5.15 -9.46 7.77
N GLU A 51 6.07 -10.39 7.54
CA GLU A 51 7.42 -10.06 7.10
C GLU A 51 7.43 -9.38 5.72
N ALA A 52 6.57 -9.83 4.79
CA ALA A 52 6.44 -9.22 3.47
C ALA A 52 5.93 -7.77 3.57
N LEU A 53 4.96 -7.52 4.44
CA LEU A 53 4.44 -6.19 4.73
C LEU A 53 5.50 -5.31 5.40
N GLN A 54 6.18 -5.81 6.44
CA GLN A 54 7.26 -5.10 7.13
C GLN A 54 8.38 -4.68 6.15
N LYS A 55 8.80 -5.56 5.24
CA LYS A 55 9.79 -5.22 4.20
C LYS A 55 9.30 -4.11 3.28
N THR A 56 8.00 -4.10 2.96
CA THR A 56 7.39 -3.06 2.12
C THR A 56 7.29 -1.72 2.86
N ILE A 57 6.87 -1.72 4.11
CA ILE A 57 6.86 -0.53 4.99
C ILE A 57 8.29 0.02 5.14
N GLY A 58 9.28 -0.84 5.37
CA GLY A 58 10.68 -0.42 5.46
C GLY A 58 11.19 0.25 4.16
N LYS A 59 10.82 -0.27 2.99
CA LYS A 59 11.12 0.39 1.70
C LYS A 59 10.44 1.76 1.60
N PHE A 60 9.17 1.86 2.00
CA PHE A 60 8.43 3.13 2.02
C PHE A 60 9.12 4.16 2.91
N ILE A 61 9.45 3.80 4.15
CA ILE A 61 10.13 4.69 5.12
C ILE A 61 11.47 5.17 4.57
N ARG A 62 12.29 4.29 3.99
CA ARG A 62 13.58 4.68 3.39
C ARG A 62 13.39 5.69 2.25
N ARG A 63 12.42 5.44 1.37
CA ARG A 63 12.14 6.34 0.25
C ARG A 63 11.59 7.69 0.72
N PHE A 64 10.70 7.67 1.70
CA PHE A 64 10.13 8.88 2.26
C PHE A 64 11.21 9.74 2.95
N ARG A 65 12.11 9.13 3.72
CA ARG A 65 13.25 9.83 4.32
C ARG A 65 14.16 10.49 3.28
N TYR A 66 14.42 9.82 2.15
CA TYR A 66 15.18 10.43 1.05
C TYR A 66 14.49 11.71 0.55
N ILE A 67 13.16 11.69 0.39
CA ILE A 67 12.40 12.88 -0.02
C ILE A 67 12.53 13.99 1.04
N GLU A 68 12.35 13.65 2.32
CA GLU A 68 12.50 14.59 3.44
C GLU A 68 13.89 15.26 3.44
N ASP A 69 14.96 14.47 3.31
CA ASP A 69 16.33 14.96 3.30
C ASP A 69 16.60 15.87 2.09
N LYS A 70 16.08 15.53 0.90
CA LYS A 70 16.22 16.35 -0.30
C LYS A 70 15.48 17.68 -0.21
N VAL A 71 14.28 17.68 0.34
CA VAL A 71 13.48 18.89 0.52
C VAL A 71 14.10 19.78 1.59
N ALA A 72 14.52 19.19 2.72
CA ALA A 72 15.19 19.92 3.80
C ALA A 72 16.54 20.51 3.35
N GLY A 73 17.32 19.78 2.56
CA GLY A 73 18.60 20.26 2.01
C GLY A 73 18.47 21.47 1.06
N ARG A 74 17.27 21.74 0.55
CA ARG A 74 16.95 22.92 -0.27
C ARG A 74 16.30 24.06 0.56
N GLY A 75 16.23 23.92 1.88
CA GLY A 75 15.57 24.86 2.78
C GLY A 75 14.03 24.84 2.70
N GLY A 76 13.46 23.80 2.09
CA GLY A 76 12.01 23.65 1.91
C GLY A 76 11.34 22.83 3.02
N SER A 77 10.03 22.64 2.88
CA SER A 77 9.26 21.69 3.69
C SER A 77 8.33 20.85 2.82
N LEU A 78 7.99 19.64 3.27
CA LEU A 78 7.08 18.76 2.53
C LEU A 78 5.72 19.42 2.26
N LYS A 79 5.20 20.23 3.21
CA LYS A 79 3.93 20.96 3.03
C LYS A 79 3.96 21.95 1.87
N GLY A 80 5.13 22.48 1.52
CA GLY A 80 5.32 23.39 0.39
C GLY A 80 5.77 22.69 -0.90
N THR A 81 5.87 21.37 -0.90
CA THR A 81 6.34 20.59 -2.06
C THR A 81 5.14 20.13 -2.88
N SER A 82 5.16 20.37 -4.19
CA SER A 82 4.08 19.92 -5.08
C SER A 82 4.08 18.39 -5.19
N LEU A 83 2.91 17.81 -5.49
CA LEU A 83 2.80 16.37 -5.75
C LEU A 83 3.73 15.90 -6.88
N GLU A 84 3.88 16.71 -7.93
CA GLU A 84 4.80 16.44 -9.03
C GLU A 84 6.26 16.34 -8.55
N GLU A 85 6.68 17.23 -7.66
CA GLU A 85 8.02 17.19 -7.09
C GLU A 85 8.22 16.01 -6.14
N MET A 86 7.20 15.69 -5.32
CA MET A 86 7.22 14.49 -4.50
C MET A 86 7.35 13.22 -5.35
N ASP A 87 6.64 13.12 -6.47
CA ASP A 87 6.73 12.00 -7.41
C ASP A 87 8.10 11.90 -8.09
N ARG A 88 8.70 13.04 -8.47
CA ARG A 88 10.08 13.06 -8.99
C ARG A 88 11.06 12.53 -7.95
N LEU A 89 11.03 13.06 -6.73
CA LEU A 89 11.92 12.63 -5.65
C LEU A 89 11.66 11.18 -5.23
N TRP A 90 10.41 10.71 -5.30
CA TRP A 90 10.06 9.31 -5.07
C TRP A 90 10.67 8.38 -6.13
N ASN A 91 10.65 8.78 -7.40
CA ASN A 91 11.29 8.01 -8.46
C ASN A 91 12.82 8.02 -8.34
N GLU A 92 13.43 9.11 -7.91
CA GLU A 92 14.86 9.11 -7.54
C GLU A 92 15.15 8.15 -6.38
N ALA A 93 14.32 8.17 -5.32
CA ALA A 93 14.48 7.32 -4.16
C ALA A 93 14.38 5.82 -4.50
N LYS A 94 13.61 5.43 -5.52
CA LYS A 94 13.55 4.05 -6.02
C LYS A 94 14.90 3.56 -6.56
N ASN A 95 15.72 4.45 -7.12
CA ASN A 95 17.03 4.10 -7.69
C ASN A 95 18.14 3.99 -6.63
N GLN A 96 17.86 4.40 -5.39
CA GLN A 96 18.79 4.37 -4.26
C GLN A 96 18.55 3.16 -3.32
N SER A 97 17.52 2.33 -3.57
CA SER A 97 16.95 1.37 -2.63
C SER A 97 16.91 -0.08 -3.12
#